data_AF-A0A427B424-F1
#
_entry.id   AF-A0A427B424-F1
#
_cell.length_a   1.000
_cell.length_b   1.000
_cell.length_c   1.000
_cell.angle_alpha   90.00
_cell.angle_beta   90.00
_cell.angle_gamma   90.00
#
_symmetry.space_group_name_H-M   'P 1'
#
loop_
_entity.id
_entity.type
_entity.pdbx_description
1 polymer ?
#
loop_
_entity_poly.entity_id
_entity_poly.type
_entity_poly.pdbx_seq_one_letter_code
_entity_poly.pdbx_strand_id
1 'polypeptide(L)'
;MLIISMVWSEENEEVEAGEKDEAEKEEKEEEVRRRRVTSALQQNQLVAMMSVPSATVFARRGLSYLMSGQPELALRDAMQAQVCMPEWPTAFYLQALALSKLGMETDAQDMLNDGAAFEAKRQSGWHG
;
A
#
# COMPACT_ATOMS: atom_id res chain seq x y z
N MET A 1 17.38 42.61 -37.91
CA MET A 1 16.07 42.00 -37.60
C MET A 1 16.11 40.47 -37.55
N LEU A 2 17.17 39.81 -38.03
CA LEU A 2 17.28 38.34 -38.03
C LEU A 2 17.61 37.71 -36.66
N ILE A 3 18.34 38.42 -35.79
CA ILE A 3 18.78 37.87 -34.50
C ILE A 3 17.60 37.64 -33.54
N ILE A 4 16.58 38.53 -33.56
CA ILE A 4 15.41 38.42 -32.68
C ILE A 4 14.52 37.25 -33.06
N SER A 5 14.29 36.99 -34.36
CA SER A 5 13.50 35.84 -34.81
C SER A 5 14.18 34.50 -34.55
N MET A 6 15.51 34.46 -34.52
CA MET A 6 16.25 33.22 -34.28
C MET A 6 16.22 32.86 -32.79
N VAL A 7 16.44 33.84 -31.90
CA VAL A 7 16.32 33.67 -30.45
C VAL A 7 14.90 33.29 -30.04
N TRP A 8 13.89 33.94 -30.63
CA TRP A 8 12.48 33.58 -30.41
C TRP A 8 12.13 32.18 -30.93
N SER A 9 12.86 31.65 -31.89
CA SER A 9 12.63 30.29 -32.40
C SER A 9 13.28 29.24 -31.49
N GLU A 10 14.49 29.49 -30.99
CA GLU A 10 15.19 28.58 -30.07
C GLU A 10 14.52 28.53 -28.69
N GLU A 11 14.12 29.68 -28.11
CA GLU A 11 13.40 29.69 -26.83
C GLU A 11 12.05 28.96 -26.92
N ASN A 12 11.39 28.99 -28.08
CA ASN A 12 10.12 28.30 -28.27
C ASN A 12 10.29 26.78 -28.45
N GLU A 13 11.46 26.34 -28.93
CA GLU A 13 11.81 24.92 -29.11
C GLU A 13 12.26 24.28 -27.77
N GLU A 14 12.96 25.03 -26.92
CA GLU A 14 13.35 24.60 -25.58
C GLU A 14 12.14 24.46 -24.62
N VAL A 15 11.15 25.35 -24.74
CA VAL A 15 9.90 25.27 -23.97
C VAL A 15 9.08 24.05 -24.42
N GLU A 16 8.96 23.80 -25.73
CA GLU A 16 8.28 22.60 -26.24
C GLU A 16 8.99 21.29 -25.86
N ALA A 17 10.33 21.30 -25.80
CA ALA A 17 11.10 20.15 -25.34
C ALA A 17 10.86 19.87 -23.84
N GLY A 18 10.83 20.93 -23.02
CA GLY A 18 10.51 20.84 -21.60
C GLY A 18 9.10 20.31 -21.32
N GLU A 19 8.09 20.78 -22.05
CA GLU A 19 6.70 20.28 -21.93
C GLU A 19 6.58 18.81 -22.37
N LYS A 20 7.31 18.39 -23.42
CA LYS A 20 7.33 16.98 -23.85
C LYS A 20 7.96 16.08 -22.80
N ASP A 21 9.07 16.49 -22.20
CA ASP A 21 9.77 15.71 -21.18
C ASP A 21 8.94 15.58 -19.88
N GLU A 22 8.23 16.64 -19.48
CA GLU A 22 7.31 16.60 -18.34
C GLU A 22 6.08 15.72 -18.61
N ALA A 23 5.48 15.82 -19.81
CA ALA A 23 4.37 14.99 -20.20
C ALA A 23 4.74 13.49 -20.26
N GLU A 24 5.92 13.15 -20.78
CA GLU A 24 6.39 11.77 -20.85
C GLU A 24 6.67 11.19 -19.45
N LYS A 25 7.14 12.04 -18.51
CA LYS A 25 7.33 11.65 -17.12
C LYS A 25 6.00 11.40 -16.41
N GLU A 26 5.03 12.27 -16.59
CA GLU A 26 3.70 12.11 -16.01
C GLU A 26 2.99 10.85 -16.57
N GLU A 27 3.13 10.58 -17.87
CA GLU A 27 2.59 9.37 -18.50
C GLU A 27 3.22 8.08 -17.92
N LYS A 28 4.54 8.06 -17.72
CA LYS A 28 5.24 6.93 -17.10
C LYS A 28 4.81 6.71 -15.65
N GLU A 29 4.65 7.78 -14.87
CA GLU A 29 4.11 7.70 -13.52
C GLU A 29 2.66 7.21 -13.51
N GLU A 30 1.87 7.61 -14.51
CA GLU A 30 0.52 7.12 -14.73
C GLU A 30 0.48 5.63 -15.07
N GLU A 31 1.38 5.15 -15.93
CA GLU A 31 1.51 3.73 -16.26
C GLU A 31 1.88 2.92 -15.02
N VAL A 32 2.86 3.38 -14.23
CA VAL A 32 3.26 2.72 -12.98
C VAL A 32 2.09 2.64 -12.01
N ARG A 33 1.33 3.73 -11.87
CA ARG A 33 0.13 3.76 -11.02
C ARG A 33 -0.95 2.82 -11.55
N ARG A 34 -1.24 2.82 -12.85
CA ARG A 34 -2.19 1.89 -13.50
C ARG A 34 -1.77 0.44 -13.28
N ARG A 35 -0.49 0.10 -13.48
CA ARG A 35 0.04 -1.24 -13.27
C ARG A 35 -0.10 -1.70 -11.81
N ARG A 36 0.12 -0.81 -10.85
CA ARG A 36 -0.10 -1.10 -9.43
C ARG A 36 -1.58 -1.35 -9.12
N VAL A 37 -2.47 -0.51 -9.65
CA VAL A 37 -3.92 -0.66 -9.48
C VAL A 37 -4.44 -1.95 -10.11
N THR A 38 -4.01 -2.28 -11.34
CA THR A 38 -4.43 -3.53 -12.00
C THR A 38 -3.94 -4.76 -11.26
N SER A 39 -2.70 -4.74 -10.76
CA SER A 39 -2.16 -5.82 -9.93
C SER A 39 -2.97 -6.01 -8.64
N ALA A 40 -3.31 -4.91 -7.95
CA ALA A 40 -4.14 -4.94 -6.75
C ALA A 40 -5.55 -5.50 -7.03
N LEU A 41 -6.18 -5.09 -8.13
CA LEU A 41 -7.49 -5.60 -8.55
C LEU A 41 -7.45 -7.10 -8.87
N GLN A 42 -6.40 -7.56 -9.54
CA GLN A 42 -6.23 -8.96 -9.93
C GLN A 42 -6.00 -9.87 -8.70
N GLN A 43 -5.24 -9.39 -7.72
CA GLN A 43 -5.11 -10.07 -6.43
C GLN A 43 -6.45 -10.16 -5.68
N ASN A 44 -7.26 -9.09 -5.69
CA ASN A 44 -8.58 -9.08 -5.07
C ASN A 44 -9.57 -10.04 -5.75
N GLN A 45 -9.53 -10.18 -7.09
CA GLN A 45 -10.39 -11.12 -7.82
C GLN A 45 -10.06 -12.58 -7.49
N LEU A 46 -8.77 -12.94 -7.42
CA LEU A 46 -8.34 -14.29 -7.01
C LEU A 46 -8.83 -14.63 -5.61
N VAL A 47 -8.82 -13.65 -4.72
CA VAL A 47 -9.26 -13.76 -3.34
C VAL A 47 -10.78 -13.93 -3.21
N ALA A 48 -11.57 -13.24 -4.06
CA ALA A 48 -13.03 -13.36 -4.07
C ALA A 48 -13.55 -14.74 -4.53
N MET A 49 -12.70 -15.55 -5.19
CA MET A 49 -13.05 -16.89 -5.65
C MET A 49 -12.91 -17.98 -4.56
N MET A 50 -12.41 -17.64 -3.35
CA MET A 50 -12.23 -18.61 -2.25
C MET A 50 -13.46 -18.62 -1.31
N SER A 51 -14.08 -19.79 -1.11
CA SER A 51 -15.44 -20.00 -0.54
C SER A 51 -15.64 -19.71 0.97
N VAL A 52 -14.65 -19.22 1.71
CA VAL A 52 -14.86 -18.59 3.03
C VAL A 52 -13.76 -17.56 3.18
N PRO A 53 -14.05 -16.30 3.58
CA PRO A 53 -12.99 -15.32 3.75
C PRO A 53 -12.13 -15.72 4.96
N SER A 54 -10.96 -16.29 4.68
CA SER A 54 -9.95 -16.68 5.67
C SER A 54 -9.24 -15.43 6.21
N ALA A 55 -8.65 -15.51 7.41
CA ALA A 55 -7.78 -14.43 7.91
C ALA A 55 -6.69 -14.03 6.90
N THR A 56 -6.16 -14.99 6.13
CA THR A 56 -5.18 -14.76 5.07
C THR A 56 -5.72 -13.89 3.93
N VAL A 57 -7.02 -13.99 3.62
CA VAL A 57 -7.70 -13.17 2.61
C VAL A 57 -7.72 -11.71 3.05
N PHE A 58 -8.21 -11.48 4.28
CA PHE A 58 -8.27 -10.14 4.84
C PHE A 58 -6.88 -9.53 4.99
N ALA A 59 -5.90 -10.29 5.49
CA ALA A 59 -4.52 -9.81 5.61
C ALA A 59 -3.90 -9.39 4.27
N ARG A 60 -4.09 -10.19 3.21
CA ARG A 60 -3.57 -9.87 1.87
C ARG A 60 -4.24 -8.62 1.29
N ARG A 61 -5.56 -8.52 1.42
CA ARG A 61 -6.31 -7.36 0.93
C ARG A 61 -5.95 -6.10 1.73
N GLY A 62 -5.81 -6.20 3.05
CA GLY A 62 -5.32 -5.13 3.91
C GLY A 62 -3.92 -4.65 3.52
N LEU A 63 -3.00 -5.57 3.23
CA LEU A 63 -1.66 -5.22 2.71
C LEU A 63 -1.75 -4.48 1.36
N SER A 64 -2.62 -4.91 0.45
CA SER A 64 -2.86 -4.22 -0.82
C SER A 64 -3.35 -2.78 -0.62
N TYR A 65 -4.24 -2.56 0.37
CA TYR A 65 -4.70 -1.22 0.74
C TYR A 65 -3.57 -0.36 1.33
N LEU A 66 -2.69 -0.91 2.17
CA LEU A 66 -1.49 -0.19 2.68
C LEU A 66 -0.58 0.27 1.54
N MET A 67 -0.37 -0.59 0.55
CA MET A 67 0.47 -0.29 -0.62
C MET A 67 -0.18 0.74 -1.56
N SER A 68 -1.51 0.86 -1.49
CA SER A 68 -2.30 1.79 -2.30
C SER A 68 -2.62 3.10 -1.57
N GLY A 69 -2.06 3.33 -0.38
CA GLY A 69 -2.30 4.55 0.40
C GLY A 69 -3.71 4.66 1.01
N GLN A 70 -4.37 3.53 1.27
CA GLN A 70 -5.72 3.46 1.86
C GLN A 70 -5.67 2.82 3.26
N PRO A 71 -5.04 3.48 4.24
CA PRO A 71 -4.78 2.86 5.55
C PRO A 71 -6.05 2.56 6.37
N GLU A 72 -7.15 3.28 6.19
CA GLU A 72 -8.41 3.02 6.89
C GLU A 72 -9.05 1.70 6.44
N LEU A 73 -8.99 1.40 5.13
CA LEU A 73 -9.46 0.13 4.59
C LEU A 73 -8.54 -1.02 5.01
N ALA A 74 -7.23 -0.75 5.05
CA ALA A 74 -6.27 -1.71 5.57
C ALA A 74 -6.53 -2.08 7.02
N LEU A 75 -6.83 -1.08 7.88
CA LEU A 75 -7.13 -1.30 9.28
C LEU A 75 -8.38 -2.19 9.45
N ARG A 76 -9.45 -1.90 8.71
CA ARG A 76 -10.68 -2.70 8.74
C ARG A 76 -10.42 -4.17 8.38
N ASP A 77 -9.63 -4.40 7.34
CA ASP A 77 -9.27 -5.76 6.94
C ASP A 77 -8.35 -6.44 7.94
N ALA A 78 -7.39 -5.73 8.53
CA ALA A 78 -6.52 -6.28 9.56
C ALA A 78 -7.30 -6.68 10.84
N MET A 79 -8.31 -5.90 11.22
CA MET A 79 -9.24 -6.24 12.31
C MET A 79 -10.07 -7.47 11.96
N GLN A 80 -10.57 -7.58 10.73
CA GLN A 80 -11.33 -8.76 10.31
C GLN A 80 -10.44 -10.01 10.25
N ALA A 81 -9.16 -9.88 9.89
CA ALA A 81 -8.19 -10.96 9.96
C ALA A 81 -7.99 -11.45 11.40
N GLN A 82 -7.92 -10.52 12.37
CA GLN A 82 -7.84 -10.83 13.80
C GLN A 82 -9.10 -11.55 14.30
N VAL A 83 -10.30 -11.11 13.87
CA VAL A 83 -11.56 -11.82 14.21
C VAL A 83 -11.53 -13.26 13.71
N CYS A 84 -11.01 -13.49 12.50
CA CYS A 84 -10.88 -14.84 11.96
C CYS A 84 -9.81 -15.69 12.66
N MET A 85 -8.70 -15.09 13.10
CA MET A 85 -7.62 -15.76 13.84
C MET A 85 -7.11 -14.87 14.99
N PRO A 86 -7.70 -14.98 16.20
CA PRO A 86 -7.40 -14.07 17.30
C PRO A 86 -5.97 -14.13 17.82
N GLU A 87 -5.31 -15.29 17.71
CA GLU A 87 -3.93 -15.49 18.18
C GLU A 87 -2.91 -15.37 17.04
N TRP A 88 -3.24 -14.70 15.93
CA TRP A 88 -2.34 -14.56 14.79
C TRP A 88 -1.57 -13.23 14.83
N PRO A 89 -0.26 -13.24 15.15
CA PRO A 89 0.53 -12.01 15.33
C PRO A 89 0.53 -11.09 14.11
N THR A 90 0.47 -11.66 12.91
CA THR A 90 0.44 -10.90 11.65
C THR A 90 -0.78 -9.97 11.56
N ALA A 91 -1.93 -10.33 12.14
CA ALA A 91 -3.09 -9.45 12.14
C ALA A 91 -2.83 -8.18 12.97
N PHE A 92 -2.20 -8.33 14.14
CA PHE A 92 -1.81 -7.20 14.99
C PHE A 92 -0.77 -6.30 14.31
N TYR A 93 0.25 -6.89 13.68
CA TYR A 93 1.24 -6.11 12.94
C TYR A 93 0.65 -5.33 11.76
N LEU A 94 -0.34 -5.88 11.06
CA LEU A 94 -1.04 -5.15 10.00
C LEU A 94 -1.89 -4.00 10.54
N GLN A 95 -2.52 -4.15 11.72
CA GLN A 95 -3.20 -3.05 12.40
C GLN A 95 -2.20 -1.95 12.79
N ALA A 96 -1.05 -2.31 13.37
CA ALA A 96 0.00 -1.36 13.72
C ALA A 96 0.49 -0.55 12.52
N LEU A 97 0.74 -1.21 11.38
CA LEU A 97 1.15 -0.53 10.14
C LEU A 97 0.07 0.44 9.63
N ALA A 98 -1.20 0.05 9.72
CA ALA A 98 -2.31 0.90 9.30
C ALA A 98 -2.46 2.12 10.23
N LEU A 99 -2.44 1.91 11.55
CA LEU A 99 -2.54 2.96 12.56
C LEU A 99 -1.38 3.95 12.50
N SER A 100 -0.15 3.48 12.25
CA SER A 100 1.00 4.35 12.03
C SER A 100 0.82 5.24 10.80
N LYS A 101 0.27 4.70 9.69
CA LYS A 101 -0.06 5.51 8.51
C LYS A 101 -1.19 6.53 8.75
N LEU A 102 -2.02 6.32 9.76
CA LEU A 102 -3.09 7.23 10.17
C LEU A 102 -2.63 8.29 11.18
N GLY A 103 -1.36 8.25 11.65
CA GLY A 103 -0.87 9.14 12.71
C GLY A 103 -1.41 8.78 14.10
N MET A 104 -1.71 7.50 14.33
CA MET A 104 -2.18 6.95 15.60
C MET A 104 -1.05 6.12 16.24
N GLU A 105 0.07 6.76 16.57
CA GLU A 105 1.31 6.08 16.98
C GLU A 105 1.16 5.27 18.28
N THR A 106 0.39 5.78 19.25
CA THR A 106 0.15 5.06 20.52
C THR A 106 -0.56 3.74 20.26
N ASP A 107 -1.67 3.77 19.51
CA ASP A 107 -2.44 2.56 19.19
C ASP A 107 -1.61 1.60 18.32
N ALA A 108 -0.77 2.14 17.43
CA ALA A 108 0.14 1.32 16.64
C ALA A 108 1.15 0.57 17.54
N GLN A 109 1.72 1.24 18.54
CA GLN A 109 2.66 0.63 19.47
C GLN A 109 2.00 -0.43 20.34
N ASP A 110 0.76 -0.20 20.78
CA ASP A 110 -0.01 -1.19 21.52
C ASP A 110 -0.24 -2.46 20.69
N MET A 111 -0.59 -2.31 19.40
CA MET A 111 -0.73 -3.46 18.50
C MET A 111 0.59 -4.21 18.25
N LEU A 112 1.73 -3.52 18.22
CA LEU A 112 3.04 -4.19 18.15
C LEU A 112 3.32 -5.02 19.40
N ASN A 113 2.99 -4.48 20.58
CA ASN A 113 3.17 -5.16 21.86
C ASN A 113 2.30 -6.42 21.94
N ASP A 114 1.03 -6.33 21.53
CA ASP A 114 0.12 -7.48 21.48
C ASP A 114 0.63 -8.56 20.52
N GLY A 115 1.04 -8.18 19.31
CA GLY A 115 1.60 -9.11 18.33
C GLY A 115 2.84 -9.85 18.85
N ALA A 116 3.75 -9.13 19.50
CA ALA A 116 4.94 -9.70 20.10
C ALA A 116 4.61 -10.67 21.26
N ALA A 117 3.62 -10.35 22.08
CA ALA A 117 3.16 -11.23 23.15
C ALA A 117 2.61 -12.57 22.61
N PHE A 118 1.83 -12.53 21.53
CA PHE A 118 1.34 -13.76 20.88
C PHE A 118 2.46 -14.60 20.24
N GLU A 119 3.49 -13.97 19.66
CA GLU A 119 4.66 -14.71 19.17
C GLU A 119 5.43 -15.39 20.30
N ALA A 120 5.66 -14.69 21.41
CA ALA A 120 6.32 -15.25 22.58
C ALA A 120 5.56 -16.46 23.14
N LYS A 121 4.21 -16.38 23.21
CA LYS A 121 3.35 -17.51 23.59
C LYS A 121 3.47 -18.70 22.63
N ARG A 122 3.58 -18.45 21.32
CA ARG A 122 3.77 -19.49 20.30
C ARG A 122 5.12 -20.21 20.42
N GLN A 123 6.19 -19.48 20.75
CA GLN A 123 7.54 -20.04 20.88
C GLN A 123 7.71 -20.85 22.17
N SER A 124 7.08 -20.44 23.27
CA SER A 124 7.12 -21.17 24.54
C SER A 124 6.32 -22.46 24.52
N GLY A 125 5.23 -22.53 23.73
CA GLY A 125 4.44 -23.75 23.54
C GLY A 125 5.13 -24.87 22.74
N TRP A 126 6.25 -24.57 22.04
CA TRP A 126 7.01 -25.56 21.26
C TRP A 126 8.13 -26.25 22.06
N HIS A 127 8.41 -25.79 23.28
CA HIS A 127 9.46 -26.32 24.15
C HIS A 127 8.92 -27.22 25.29
N GLY A 128 7.69 -27.75 25.15
CA GLY A 128 7.02 -28.62 26.13
C GLY A 128 6.80 -30.04 25.64
#